data_AF-W1XAQ9-F1
#
_entry.id   AF-W1XAQ9-F1
#
_cell.length_a   1.000
_cell.length_b   1.000
_cell.length_c   1.000
_cell.angle_alpha   90.00
_cell.angle_beta   90.00
_cell.angle_gamma   90.00
#
_symmetry.space_group_name_H-M   'P 1'
#
loop_
_entity.id
_entity.type
_entity.pdbx_description
1 polymer ?
#
loop_
_entity_poly.entity_id
_entity_poly.type
_entity_poly.pdbx_seq_one_letter_code
_entity_poly.pdbx_strand_id
1 'polypeptide(L)'
;MGAAMMLALLEDESQQHGPMQLLFTTNEETGMDGAFAIKEGQVTGDYLLNLDTEVEHDFTVSCAGGCHVHVKIPLLRDNNQPGYDAGLSITVTGLKGGHSGIEIN
;
A
#
# COMPACT_ATOMS: atom_id res chain seq x y z
N MET A 1 -0.01 9.67 -9.73
CA MET A 1 -0.40 10.46 -10.92
C MET A 1 -1.90 10.78 -10.97
N GLY A 2 -2.78 9.85 -10.57
CA GLY A 2 -4.23 10.02 -10.67
C GLY A 2 -4.81 11.30 -10.04
N ALA A 3 -4.36 11.69 -8.84
CA ALA A 3 -4.86 12.90 -8.17
C ALA A 3 -4.69 14.18 -9.01
N ALA A 4 -3.57 14.34 -9.71
CA ALA A 4 -3.34 15.50 -10.58
C ALA A 4 -4.24 15.47 -11.82
N MET A 5 -4.51 14.28 -12.38
CA MET A 5 -5.42 14.11 -13.52
C MET A 5 -6.86 14.51 -13.15
N MET A 6 -7.31 14.13 -11.95
CA MET A 6 -8.62 14.54 -11.43
C MET A 6 -8.72 16.06 -11.30
N LEU A 7 -7.67 16.72 -10.79
CA LEU A 7 -7.63 18.18 -10.66
C LEU A 7 -7.60 18.88 -12.02
N ALA A 8 -6.83 18.36 -12.99
CA ALA A 8 -6.80 18.90 -14.34
C ALA A 8 -8.18 18.83 -15.02
N LEU A 9 -8.93 17.75 -14.78
CA LEU A 9 -10.30 17.60 -15.29
C LEU A 9 -11.28 18.62 -14.68
N LEU A 10 -11.06 19.04 -13.43
CA LEU A 10 -11.86 20.13 -12.83
C LEU A 10 -11.53 21.50 -13.42
N GLU A 11 -10.29 21.71 -13.85
CA GLU A 11 -9.83 22.99 -14.40
C GLU A 11 -10.23 23.17 -15.87
N ASP A 12 -10.34 22.07 -16.63
CA ASP A 12 -10.65 22.11 -18.06
C ASP A 12 -12.16 22.24 -18.34
N GLU A 13 -12.62 23.47 -18.55
CA GLU A 13 -14.01 23.79 -18.92
C GLU A 13 -14.43 23.26 -20.32
N SER A 14 -13.48 22.82 -21.15
CA SER A 14 -13.78 22.31 -22.49
C SER A 14 -14.21 20.83 -22.52
N GLN A 15 -13.97 20.10 -21.43
CA GLN A 15 -14.29 18.67 -21.37
C GLN A 15 -15.78 18.44 -21.22
N GLN A 16 -16.31 17.51 -22.01
CA GLN A 16 -17.69 17.06 -21.89
C GLN A 16 -17.75 15.80 -21.02
N HIS A 17 -18.44 15.90 -19.89
CA HIS A 17 -18.64 14.78 -18.98
C HIS A 17 -20.01 14.87 -18.28
N GLY A 18 -20.47 13.74 -17.74
CA GLY A 18 -21.63 13.71 -16.85
C GLY A 18 -21.31 14.25 -15.45
N PRO A 19 -22.23 14.14 -14.48
CA PRO A 19 -21.91 14.42 -13.08
C PRO A 19 -20.78 13.51 -12.60
N MET A 20 -19.79 14.08 -11.92
CA MET A 20 -18.67 13.32 -11.35
C MET A 20 -18.40 13.76 -9.92
N GLN A 21 -17.91 12.83 -9.12
CA GLN A 21 -17.38 13.09 -7.79
C GLN A 21 -15.91 12.67 -7.78
N LEU A 22 -15.05 13.56 -7.28
CA LEU A 22 -13.62 13.29 -7.15
C LEU A 22 -13.31 12.99 -5.69
N LEU A 23 -12.89 11.76 -5.45
CA LEU A 23 -12.60 11.22 -4.13
C LEU A 23 -11.09 11.16 -3.92
N PHE A 24 -10.61 11.88 -2.91
CA PHE A 24 -9.21 11.86 -2.49
C PHE A 24 -9.14 11.22 -1.11
N THR A 25 -8.63 9.99 -1.04
CA THR A 25 -8.41 9.28 0.22
C THR A 25 -7.02 9.58 0.78
N THR A 26 -6.91 9.60 2.10
CA THR A 26 -5.63 9.77 2.80
C THR A 26 -5.10 8.42 3.29
N ASN A 27 -3.79 8.36 3.49
CA ASN A 27 -3.08 7.25 4.14
C ASN A 27 -3.25 5.86 3.48
N GLU A 28 -3.17 5.78 2.15
CA GLU A 28 -3.19 4.51 1.42
C GLU A 28 -2.01 3.60 1.86
N GLU A 29 -0.79 4.14 1.79
CA GLU A 29 0.49 3.42 1.91
C GLU A 29 0.78 2.75 3.26
N THR A 30 0.03 3.07 4.32
CA THR A 30 0.31 2.50 5.66
C THR A 30 -0.86 1.76 6.29
N GLY A 31 -2.10 2.04 5.87
CA GLY A 31 -3.27 1.45 6.53
C GLY A 31 -4.61 1.64 5.83
N MET A 32 -4.67 2.43 4.74
CA MET A 32 -5.89 2.74 4.00
C MET A 32 -6.98 3.44 4.84
N ASP A 33 -6.59 4.15 5.92
CA ASP A 33 -7.53 4.73 6.89
C ASP A 33 -8.57 5.66 6.23
N GLY A 34 -8.15 6.45 5.24
CA GLY A 34 -9.03 7.35 4.51
C GLY A 34 -10.12 6.63 3.73
N ALA A 35 -9.79 5.47 3.14
CA ALA A 35 -10.76 4.63 2.44
C ALA A 35 -11.73 3.97 3.44
N PHE A 36 -11.22 3.45 4.56
CA PHE A 36 -12.05 2.86 5.62
C PHE A 36 -13.00 3.85 6.30
N ALA A 37 -12.64 5.14 6.31
CA ALA A 37 -13.46 6.20 6.93
C ALA A 37 -14.66 6.64 6.09
N ILE A 38 -14.75 6.23 4.82
CA ILE A 38 -15.87 6.59 3.94
C ILE A 38 -17.15 5.96 4.47
N LYS A 39 -18.17 6.79 4.67
CA LYS A 39 -19.50 6.38 5.15
C LYS A 39 -20.47 6.27 3.99
N GLU A 40 -21.48 5.43 4.19
CA GLU A 40 -22.61 5.32 3.27
C GLU A 40 -23.23 6.68 2.96
N GLY A 41 -23.51 6.93 1.68
CA GLY A 41 -24.09 8.18 1.18
C GLY A 41 -23.10 9.33 0.97
N GLN A 42 -21.82 9.20 1.35
CA GLN A 42 -20.81 10.24 1.06
C GLN A 42 -20.32 10.21 -0.39
N VAL A 43 -20.26 9.01 -0.97
CA VAL A 43 -19.90 8.79 -2.37
C VAL A 43 -21.11 8.20 -3.07
N THR A 44 -21.46 8.78 -4.22
CA THR A 44 -22.65 8.41 -5.00
C THR A 44 -22.28 8.27 -6.47
N GLY A 45 -22.86 7.29 -7.14
CA GLY A 45 -22.63 7.04 -8.55
C GLY A 45 -22.65 5.54 -8.84
N ASP A 46 -22.85 5.19 -10.11
CA ASP A 46 -22.93 3.79 -10.54
C ASP A 46 -21.55 3.19 -10.85
N TYR A 47 -20.53 4.05 -11.01
CA TYR A 47 -19.19 3.67 -11.43
C TYR A 47 -18.12 4.34 -10.56
N LEU A 48 -17.08 3.59 -10.23
CA LEU A 48 -15.87 4.09 -9.59
C LEU A 48 -14.67 3.77 -10.49
N LEU A 49 -13.94 4.81 -10.87
CA LEU A 49 -12.70 4.68 -11.62
C LEU A 49 -11.52 4.99 -10.70
N ASN A 50 -10.82 3.95 -10.26
CA ASN A 50 -9.60 4.10 -9.48
C ASN A 50 -8.41 4.44 -10.39
N LEU A 51 -7.63 5.47 -10.05
CA LEU A 51 -6.51 5.97 -10.87
C LEU A 51 -5.15 5.65 -10.25
N ASP A 52 -5.07 4.51 -9.58
CA ASP A 52 -3.91 4.06 -8.80
C ASP A 52 -3.22 2.84 -9.42
N THR A 53 -3.50 2.56 -10.70
CA THR A 53 -2.71 1.58 -11.45
C THR A 53 -1.42 2.25 -11.93
N GLU A 54 -0.28 1.60 -11.69
CA GLU A 54 1.04 2.17 -11.96
C GLU A 54 1.58 1.82 -13.36
N VAL A 55 0.99 0.83 -14.03
CA VAL A 55 1.41 0.36 -15.35
C VAL A 55 0.45 0.89 -16.41
N GLU A 56 0.99 1.63 -17.38
CA GLU A 56 0.19 2.12 -18.51
C GLU A 56 -0.31 0.97 -19.37
N HIS A 57 -1.54 1.12 -19.88
CA HIS A 57 -2.27 0.10 -20.66
C HIS A 57 -2.74 -1.14 -19.89
N ASP A 58 -2.46 -1.21 -18.58
CA ASP A 58 -3.05 -2.22 -17.71
C ASP A 58 -4.31 -1.67 -17.03
N PHE A 59 -5.36 -2.50 -16.98
CA PHE A 59 -6.60 -2.17 -16.30
C PHE A 59 -6.81 -3.11 -15.12
N THR A 60 -6.49 -2.63 -13.92
CA THR A 60 -6.61 -3.42 -12.68
C THR A 60 -8.08 -3.55 -12.29
N VAL A 61 -8.62 -4.77 -12.34
CA VAL A 61 -10.02 -5.07 -11.97
C VAL A 61 -10.17 -5.55 -10.52
N SER A 62 -9.06 -5.90 -9.86
CA SER A 62 -9.03 -6.41 -8.48
C SER A 62 -7.63 -6.38 -7.90
N CYS A 63 -7.50 -6.40 -6.58
CA CYS A 63 -6.23 -6.54 -5.87
C CYS A 63 -6.33 -7.60 -4.76
N ALA A 64 -5.17 -8.00 -4.20
CA ALA A 64 -5.11 -8.83 -3.01
C ALA A 64 -5.42 -7.99 -1.75
N GLY A 65 -6.00 -8.62 -0.73
CA GLY A 65 -6.10 -8.02 0.60
C GLY A 65 -4.78 -8.13 1.39
N GLY A 66 -4.69 -7.43 2.52
CA GLY A 66 -3.53 -7.46 3.41
C GLY A 66 -3.87 -7.93 4.83
N CYS A 67 -2.92 -8.59 5.50
CA CYS A 67 -3.02 -8.95 6.91
C CYS A 67 -1.65 -8.88 7.58
N HIS A 68 -1.59 -8.28 8.77
CA HIS A 68 -0.38 -8.23 9.59
C HIS A 68 -0.35 -9.40 10.58
N VAL A 69 0.70 -10.21 10.51
CA VAL A 69 0.94 -11.29 11.48
C VAL A 69 2.12 -10.93 12.37
N HIS A 70 1.85 -10.76 13.66
CA HIS A 70 2.89 -10.50 14.65
C HIS A 70 3.24 -11.79 15.40
N VAL A 71 4.47 -12.26 15.24
CA VAL A 71 4.99 -13.45 15.94
C VAL A 71 5.96 -13.02 17.03
N LYS A 72 5.68 -13.45 18.27
CA LYS A 72 6.57 -13.22 19.42
C LYS A 72 7.15 -14.56 19.90
N ILE A 73 8.46 -14.70 19.81
CA ILE A 73 9.19 -15.87 20.32
C ILE A 73 9.79 -15.49 21.69
N PRO A 74 9.42 -16.18 22.79
CA PRO A 74 10.05 -15.97 24.08
C PRO A 74 11.55 -16.27 24.03
N LEU A 75 12.37 -15.35 24.54
CA LEU A 75 13.80 -15.55 24.61
C LEU A 75 14.15 -16.31 25.89
N LEU A 76 14.75 -17.49 25.74
CA LEU A 76 15.36 -18.24 26.83
C LEU A 76 16.84 -17.88 26.88
N ARG A 77 17.28 -17.24 27.97
CA ARG A 77 18.68 -16.84 28.17
C ARG A 77 19.35 -17.75 29.18
N ASP A 78 19.58 -19.00 28.81
CA ASP A 78 20.44 -19.92 29.58
C ASP A 78 21.80 -20.05 28.90
N ASN A 79 22.54 -18.94 28.79
CA ASN A 79 23.84 -18.93 28.13
C ASN A 79 24.92 -18.44 29.09
N ASN A 80 25.09 -19.19 30.18
CA ASN A 80 26.17 -19.01 31.16
C ASN A 80 27.10 -20.25 31.18
N GLN A 81 27.23 -20.97 30.06
CA GLN A 81 28.15 -22.10 29.99
C GLN A 81 29.60 -21.58 30.07
N PRO A 82 30.41 -22.06 31.03
CA PRO A 82 31.81 -21.68 31.13
C PRO A 82 32.56 -21.97 29.82
N GLY A 83 33.34 -21.01 29.32
CA GLY A 83 34.13 -21.16 28.09
C GLY A 83 33.50 -20.59 26.82
N TYR A 84 32.34 -19.92 26.91
CA TYR A 84 31.68 -19.22 25.79
C TYR A 84 31.60 -17.70 26.06
N ASP A 85 32.76 -17.03 26.10
CA ASP A 85 32.93 -15.61 26.43
C ASP A 85 33.16 -14.69 25.21
N ALA A 86 33.22 -15.26 24.01
CA ALA A 86 33.36 -14.54 22.75
C ALA A 86 32.09 -14.62 21.89
N GLY A 87 31.72 -13.49 21.26
CA GLY A 87 30.60 -13.40 20.32
C GLY A 87 31.08 -13.18 18.88
N LEU A 88 30.34 -13.74 17.92
CA LEU A 88 30.55 -13.48 16.48
C LEU A 88 29.37 -12.67 15.94
N SER A 89 29.67 -11.65 15.13
CA SER A 89 28.65 -10.95 14.33
C SER A 89 28.63 -11.53 12.93
N ILE A 90 27.46 -11.95 12.47
CA ILE A 90 27.24 -12.45 11.12
C ILE A 90 26.33 -11.46 10.40
N THR A 91 26.81 -10.94 9.27
CA THR A 91 26.04 -10.01 8.42
C THR A 91 25.87 -10.62 7.03
N VAL A 92 24.65 -10.59 6.52
CA VAL A 92 24.33 -10.93 5.13
C VAL A 92 23.87 -9.67 4.41
N THR A 93 24.48 -9.37 3.27
CA THR A 93 24.18 -8.17 2.44
C THR A 93 24.12 -8.55 0.96
N GLY A 94 23.73 -7.60 0.10
CA GLY A 94 23.74 -7.80 -1.36
C GLY A 94 22.57 -8.60 -1.91
N LEU A 95 21.49 -8.77 -1.14
CA LEU A 95 20.24 -9.33 -1.63
C LEU A 95 19.56 -8.33 -2.58
N LYS A 96 18.79 -8.82 -3.56
CA LYS A 96 18.13 -7.99 -4.57
C LYS A 96 17.07 -7.05 -3.97
N GLY A 97 16.38 -7.49 -2.91
CA GLY A 97 15.20 -6.78 -2.39
C GLY A 97 14.01 -6.83 -3.37
N GLY A 98 12.96 -6.07 -3.06
CA GLY A 98 11.77 -5.95 -3.92
C GLY A 98 10.48 -5.71 -3.12
N HIS A 99 9.39 -5.40 -3.81
CA HIS A 99 8.07 -5.18 -3.23
C HIS A 99 7.41 -6.51 -2.87
N SER A 100 7.07 -6.73 -1.59
CA SER A 100 6.63 -8.04 -1.09
C SER A 100 5.37 -8.64 -1.75
N GLY A 101 4.54 -7.82 -2.41
CA GLY A 101 3.34 -8.29 -3.13
C GLY A 101 3.54 -8.59 -4.61
N ILE A 102 4.46 -7.88 -5.28
CA ILE A 102 4.62 -7.93 -6.76
C ILE A 102 5.97 -8.55 -7.13
N GLU A 103 7.01 -8.26 -6.35
CA GLU A 103 8.40 -8.64 -6.63
C GLU A 103 9.10 -9.15 -5.36
N ILE A 104 9.00 -10.45 -5.08
CA ILE A 104 10.01 -11.14 -4.27
C ILE A 104 10.79 -12.05 -5.22
N ASN A 105 12.03 -11.67 -5.53
CA ASN A 105 12.94 -12.39 -6.44
C ASN A 105 13.93 -13.29 -5.71
#